data_AF-A0A0A6PDM3-F1
#
_entry.id   AF-A0A0A6PDM3-F1
#
_cell.length_a   1.000
_cell.length_b   1.000
_cell.length_c   1.000
_cell.angle_alpha   90.00
_cell.angle_beta   90.00
_cell.angle_gamma   90.00
#
_symmetry.space_group_name_H-M   'P 1'
#
loop_
_entity.id
_entity.type
_entity.pdbx_description
1 polymer ?
#
loop_
_entity_poly.entity_id
_entity_poly.type
_entity_poly.pdbx_seq_one_letter_code
_entity_poly.pdbx_strand_id
1 'polypeptide(L)'
;MAQPVLSLEIPRPILLALKVPKKQWAEYLRQTLAVEFYREGKLSLGKAREFAGLSNKWEMIQLLNERNVDLNYSAYDSIADLETLNKLLP
;
A
#
# COMPACT_ATOMS: atom_id res chain seq x y z
N MET A 1 -5.09 -18.62 -14.10
CA MET A 1 -4.42 -17.88 -15.19
C MET A 1 -3.06 -17.45 -14.67
N ALA A 2 -1.96 -17.92 -15.26
CA ALA A 2 -0.62 -17.48 -14.86
C ALA A 2 -0.48 -15.98 -15.19
N GLN A 3 -0.14 -15.19 -14.17
CA GLN A 3 -0.15 -13.73 -14.19
C GLN A 3 1.04 -13.16 -14.98
N PRO A 4 0.91 -11.93 -15.52
CA PRO A 4 2.02 -11.26 -16.18
C PRO A 4 3.20 -11.06 -15.21
N VAL A 5 4.39 -11.51 -15.62
CA VAL A 5 5.65 -11.25 -14.90
C VAL A 5 6.21 -9.93 -15.42
N LEU A 6 6.19 -8.90 -14.58
CA LEU A 6 6.79 -7.59 -14.86
C LEU A 6 8.19 -7.53 -14.23
N SER A 7 9.21 -7.29 -15.05
CA SER A 7 10.58 -7.02 -14.60
C SER A 7 10.87 -5.52 -14.75
N LEU A 8 11.54 -4.93 -13.75
CA LEU A 8 11.95 -3.54 -13.78
C LEU A 8 13.47 -3.46 -13.59
N GLU A 9 14.17 -2.95 -14.58
CA GLU A 9 15.61 -2.74 -14.53
C GLU A 9 15.92 -1.38 -13.90
N ILE A 10 16.64 -1.40 -12.78
CA ILE A 10 17.07 -0.19 -12.09
C ILE A 10 18.60 -0.09 -12.18
N PRO A 11 19.15 1.03 -12.70
CA PRO A 11 20.59 1.22 -12.73
C PRO A 11 21.20 1.12 -11.33
N ARG A 12 22.33 0.40 -11.22
CA ARG A 12 23.04 0.22 -9.95
C ARG A 12 23.33 1.53 -9.19
N PRO A 13 23.72 2.65 -9.84
CA PRO A 13 23.92 3.91 -9.13
C PRO A 13 22.67 4.40 -8.39
N ILE A 14 21.48 4.20 -8.96
CA ILE A 14 20.21 4.57 -8.34
C ILE A 14 19.95 3.69 -7.12
N LEU A 15 20.15 2.37 -7.23
CA LEU A 15 19.99 1.44 -6.10
C LEU A 15 20.93 1.78 -4.93
N LEU A 16 22.15 2.23 -5.22
CA LEU A 16 23.11 2.68 -4.20
C LEU A 16 22.68 4.00 -3.54
N ALA A 17 22.08 4.92 -4.30
CA ALA A 17 21.59 6.21 -3.79
C ALA A 17 20.44 6.06 -2.79
N LEU A 18 19.71 4.93 -2.79
CA LEU A 18 18.65 4.65 -1.83
C LEU A 18 19.16 4.54 -0.38
N LYS A 19 20.47 4.28 -0.16
CA LYS A 19 21.07 4.06 1.17
C LYS A 19 20.38 2.94 1.98
N VAL A 20 19.80 1.96 1.29
CA VAL A 20 19.19 0.75 1.88
C VAL A 20 20.13 -0.43 1.66
N PRO A 21 20.29 -1.36 2.64
CA PRO A 21 21.05 -2.59 2.44
C PRO A 21 20.55 -3.39 1.24
N LYS A 22 21.47 -3.95 0.43
CA LYS A 22 21.12 -4.71 -0.80
C LYS A 22 20.08 -5.81 -0.58
N LYS A 23 20.13 -6.48 0.57
CA LYS A 23 19.19 -7.55 0.95
C LYS A 23 17.73 -7.07 1.09
N GLN A 24 17.53 -5.76 1.30
CA GLN A 24 16.23 -5.13 1.54
C GLN A 24 15.72 -4.33 0.34
N TRP A 25 16.47 -4.21 -0.76
CA TRP A 25 16.07 -3.40 -1.92
C TRP A 25 14.70 -3.79 -2.49
N ALA A 26 14.48 -5.09 -2.69
CA ALA A 26 13.22 -5.57 -3.26
C ALA A 26 12.03 -5.24 -2.36
N GLU A 27 12.15 -5.49 -1.05
CA GLU A 27 11.12 -5.18 -0.07
C GLU A 27 10.86 -3.68 0.01
N TYR A 28 11.92 -2.87 0.12
CA TYR A 28 11.82 -1.42 0.20
C TYR A 28 11.12 -0.81 -1.02
N LEU A 29 11.51 -1.24 -2.23
CA LEU A 29 10.90 -0.78 -3.48
C LEU A 29 9.45 -1.23 -3.58
N ARG A 30 9.15 -2.48 -3.23
CA ARG A 30 7.79 -3.02 -3.23
C ARG A 30 6.87 -2.25 -2.28
N GLN A 31 7.30 -2.02 -1.05
CA GLN A 31 6.54 -1.23 -0.07
C GLN A 31 6.38 0.22 -0.51
N THR A 32 7.43 0.83 -1.08
CA THR A 32 7.36 2.20 -1.60
C THR A 32 6.33 2.30 -2.72
N LEU A 33 6.34 1.39 -3.70
CA LEU A 33 5.33 1.36 -4.76
C LEU A 33 3.93 1.08 -4.22
N ALA A 34 3.78 0.20 -3.23
CA ALA A 34 2.49 -0.07 -2.60
C ALA A 34 1.88 1.18 -1.95
N VAL A 35 2.71 1.97 -1.27
CA VAL A 35 2.32 3.23 -0.65
C VAL A 35 1.93 4.25 -1.71
N GLU A 36 2.73 4.42 -2.77
CA GLU A 36 2.42 5.38 -3.83
C GLU A 36 1.13 5.01 -4.57
N PHE A 37 0.92 3.74 -4.91
CA PHE A 37 -0.31 3.30 -5.57
C PHE A 37 -1.54 3.42 -4.68
N TYR A 38 -1.39 3.27 -3.36
CA TYR A 38 -2.48 3.59 -2.43
C TYR A 38 -2.78 5.09 -2.40
N ARG A 39 -1.73 5.92 -2.28
CA ARG A 39 -1.84 7.38 -2.26
C ARG A 39 -2.54 7.92 -3.51
N GLU A 40 -2.23 7.36 -4.68
CA GLU A 40 -2.87 7.71 -5.96
C GLU A 40 -4.27 7.09 -6.16
N GLY A 41 -4.77 6.30 -5.19
CA GLY A 41 -6.05 5.60 -5.30
C GLY A 41 -6.07 4.46 -6.32
N LYS A 42 -4.91 4.02 -6.84
CA LYS A 42 -4.78 2.90 -7.79
C LYS A 42 -4.97 1.54 -7.12
N LEU A 43 -4.56 1.42 -5.86
CA LEU A 43 -4.77 0.23 -5.04
C LEU A 43 -5.62 0.58 -3.82
N SER A 44 -6.60 -0.29 -3.53
CA SER A 44 -7.28 -0.25 -2.23
C SER A 44 -6.31 -0.63 -1.10
N LEU A 45 -6.66 -0.31 0.15
CA LEU A 45 -5.84 -0.66 1.33
C LEU A 45 -5.51 -2.16 1.37
N GLY A 46 -6.48 -3.02 1.04
CA GLY A 46 -6.30 -4.47 1.01
C GLY A 46 -5.32 -4.92 -0.07
N LYS A 47 -5.37 -4.31 -1.26
CA LYS A 47 -4.47 -4.65 -2.38
C LYS A 47 -3.07 -4.06 -2.20
N ALA A 48 -2.96 -2.87 -1.64
CA ALA A 48 -1.68 -2.29 -1.27
C ALA A 48 -0.98 -3.13 -0.19
N ARG A 49 -1.73 -3.63 0.82
CA ARG A 49 -1.22 -4.57 1.82
C ARG A 49 -0.70 -5.87 1.19
N GLU A 50 -1.50 -6.49 0.32
CA GLU A 50 -1.12 -7.71 -0.39
C GLU A 50 0.17 -7.49 -1.20
N PHE A 51 0.24 -6.38 -1.95
CA PHE A 51 1.40 -6.02 -2.75
C PHE A 51 2.63 -5.70 -1.90
N ALA A 52 2.48 -5.01 -0.76
CA ALA A 52 3.55 -4.76 0.21
C ALA A 52 4.09 -6.04 0.87
N GLY A 53 3.33 -7.15 0.81
CA GLY A 53 3.66 -8.42 1.45
C GLY A 53 3.42 -8.41 2.96
N LEU A 54 2.43 -7.64 3.41
CA LEU A 54 2.08 -7.48 4.83
C LEU A 54 0.93 -8.42 5.22
N SER A 55 0.99 -8.95 6.44
CA SER A 55 0.10 -10.04 6.87
C SER A 55 -1.29 -9.53 7.25
N ASN A 56 -1.37 -8.32 7.80
CA ASN A 56 -2.62 -7.76 8.31
C ASN A 56 -2.81 -6.27 7.96
N LYS A 57 -4.05 -5.79 8.13
CA LYS A 57 -4.44 -4.40 7.81
C LYS A 57 -3.64 -3.37 8.63
N TRP A 58 -3.34 -3.68 9.89
CA TRP A 58 -2.65 -2.75 10.80
C TRP A 58 -1.22 -2.48 10.37
N GLU A 59 -0.49 -3.50 9.91
CA GLU A 59 0.85 -3.33 9.34
C GLU A 59 0.85 -2.36 8.14
N MET A 60 -0.17 -2.43 7.27
CA MET A 60 -0.28 -1.49 6.15
C MET A 60 -0.58 -0.08 6.64
N ILE A 61 -1.45 0.08 7.64
CA ILE A 61 -1.75 1.40 8.23
C ILE A 61 -0.49 1.99 8.88
N GLN A 62 0.31 1.19 9.60
CA GLN A 62 1.58 1.62 10.17
C GLN A 62 2.54 2.08 9.08
N LEU A 63 2.70 1.30 8.00
CA LEU A 63 3.53 1.69 6.86
C LEU A 63 3.07 3.00 6.20
N LEU A 64 1.76 3.22 6.06
CA LEU A 64 1.22 4.48 5.53
C LEU A 64 1.54 5.66 6.46
N ASN A 65 1.37 5.46 7.77
CA ASN A 65 1.66 6.48 8.78
C ASN A 65 3.15 6.85 8.81
N GLU A 66 4.06 5.87 8.77
CA GLU A 66 5.52 6.09 8.68
C GLU A 66 5.91 6.89 7.43
N ARG A 67 5.11 6.81 6.36
CA ARG A 67 5.31 7.51 5.08
C ARG A 67 4.46 8.79 4.95
N ASN A 68 3.81 9.24 6.03
CA ASN A 68 2.92 10.39 6.08
C ASN A 68 1.84 10.35 4.97
N VAL A 69 1.22 9.19 4.79
CA VAL A 69 0.09 9.01 3.87
C VAL A 69 -1.18 8.90 4.67
N ASP A 70 -2.05 9.87 4.49
CA ASP A 70 -3.37 9.86 5.10
C ASP A 70 -4.18 8.66 4.61
N LEU A 71 -5.01 8.13 5.51
CA LEU A 71 -6.01 7.16 5.07
C LEU A 71 -6.96 7.90 4.14
N ASN A 72 -7.16 7.33 2.94
CA ASN A 72 -8.26 7.69 2.05
C ASN A 72 -9.58 7.20 2.68
N TYR A 73 -9.92 7.74 3.84
CA TYR A 73 -11.20 7.58 4.51
C TYR A 73 -11.88 8.94 4.45
N SER A 74 -12.65 9.11 3.37
CA SER A 74 -13.38 10.34 3.13
C SER A 74 -14.60 10.41 4.05
N ALA A 75 -15.15 11.61 4.23
CA ALA A 75 -16.43 11.77 4.94
C ALA A 75 -17.56 10.97 4.28
N TYR A 76 -17.47 10.70 2.97
CA TYR A 76 -18.42 9.88 2.23
C TYR A 76 -18.33 8.40 2.64
N ASP A 77 -17.12 7.88 2.85
CA ASP A 77 -16.92 6.51 3.33
C ASP A 77 -17.54 6.32 4.72
N SER A 78 -17.42 7.31 5.60
CA SER A 78 -18.08 7.31 6.92
C SER A 78 -19.61 7.27 6.83
N ILE A 79 -20.20 7.98 5.86
CA ILE A 79 -21.66 8.01 5.65
C ILE A 79 -22.13 6.65 5.12
N ALA A 80 -21.42 6.06 4.16
CA ALA A 80 -21.75 4.75 3.61
C ALA A 80 -21.66 3.63 4.66
N ASP A 81 -20.67 3.69 5.56
CA ASP A 81 -20.55 2.77 6.69
C ASP A 81 -21.73 2.95 7.67
N LEU A 82 -22.12 4.19 8.00
CA LEU A 82 -23.30 4.49 8.82
C LEU A 82 -24.60 3.95 8.20
N GLU A 83 -24.79 4.12 6.90
CA GLU A 83 -25.95 3.55 6.20
C GLU A 83 -25.96 2.02 6.26
N THR A 84 -24.78 1.39 6.17
CA THR A 84 -24.64 -0.07 6.30
C THR A 84 -24.99 -0.51 7.72
N LEU A 85 -24.52 0.20 8.74
CA LEU A 85 -24.84 -0.08 10.15
C LEU A 85 -26.33 0.09 10.44
N ASN A 86 -26.96 1.18 10.00
CA ASN A 86 -28.40 1.40 10.20
C ASN A 86 -29.28 0.33 9.53
N LYS A 87 -28.82 -0.29 8.45
CA LYS A 87 -29.52 -1.42 7.81
C LYS A 87 -29.37 -2.73 8.59
N LEU A 88 -28.23 -2.93 9.25
CA LEU A 88 -27.89 -4.17 9.94
C LEU A 88 -28.27 -4.18 11.42
N LEU A 89 -28.35 -3.00 12.04
CA LEU A 89 -28.68 -2.77 13.45
C LEU A 89 -29.88 -1.80 13.54
N PRO A 90 -31.12 -2.27 13.29
CA PRO A 90 -32.33 -1.45 13.39
C PRO A 90 -32.67 -1.05 14.84
#